data_AF-A0A7X6U6V5-F1
#
_entry.id   AF-A0A7X6U6V5-F1
#
_cell.length_a   1.000
_cell.length_b   1.000
_cell.length_c   1.000
_cell.angle_alpha   90.00
_cell.angle_beta   90.00
_cell.angle_gamma   90.00
#
_symmetry.space_group_name_H-M   'P 1'
#
loop_
_entity.id
_entity.type
_entity.pdbx_description
1 polymer ?
#
loop_
_entity_poly.entity_id
_entity_poly.type
_entity_poly.pdbx_seq_one_letter_code
_entity_poly.pdbx_strand_id
1 'polypeptide(L)'
;MTRKVLALIAAVLLIAMVVTACNTGSAATGDVKLGLGTVNRINKSKDAGDADGNAQTDAVIAAVAIDSEGKIIAVDIDSVQSKIAFTKDGKVATDPATLVKTKKEFGDDYGMKAQSSLAKEWYEQIAELEKYLVGKKLADIEGMKLTDGKADDLKTSVTITVTDYLEAVKKAIANAN
;
A
#
# COMPACT_ATOMS: atom_id res chain seq x y z
N MET A 1 39.79 34.91 -11.76
CA MET A 1 38.79 33.91 -12.17
C MET A 1 37.52 34.66 -12.58
N THR A 2 37.07 34.54 -13.83
CA THR A 2 35.91 35.32 -14.34
C THR A 2 34.60 34.82 -13.72
N ARG A 3 33.59 35.69 -13.56
CA ARG A 3 32.25 35.33 -13.02
C ARG A 3 31.63 34.08 -13.68
N LYS A 4 31.90 33.86 -14.98
CA LYS A 4 31.46 32.66 -15.72
C LYS A 4 32.13 31.35 -15.27
N VAL A 5 33.37 31.41 -14.79
CA VAL A 5 34.12 30.25 -14.28
C VAL A 5 33.70 29.90 -12.85
N LEU A 6 33.40 30.91 -12.00
CA LEU A 6 32.78 30.66 -10.69
C LEU A 6 31.37 30.05 -10.83
N ALA A 7 30.57 30.51 -11.79
CA ALA A 7 29.22 29.99 -12.03
C ALA A 7 29.24 28.53 -12.52
N LEU A 8 30.21 28.16 -13.36
CA LEU A 8 30.37 26.76 -13.81
C LEU A 8 30.81 25.83 -12.69
N ILE A 9 31.72 26.27 -11.82
CA ILE A 9 32.19 25.47 -10.67
C ILE A 9 31.06 25.29 -9.65
N ALA A 10 30.26 26.32 -9.39
CA ALA A 10 29.08 26.23 -8.54
C ALA A 10 27.99 25.31 -9.14
N ALA A 11 27.77 25.35 -10.46
CA ALA A 11 26.83 24.47 -11.14
C ALA A 11 27.27 23.00 -11.10
N VAL A 12 28.57 22.72 -11.30
CA VAL A 12 29.12 21.35 -11.22
C VAL A 12 29.07 20.82 -9.78
N LEU A 13 29.30 21.68 -8.77
CA LEU A 13 29.15 21.31 -7.36
C LEU A 13 27.69 21.07 -6.95
N LEU A 14 26.73 21.84 -7.48
CA LEU A 14 25.31 21.58 -7.27
C LEU A 14 24.85 20.27 -7.90
N ILE A 15 25.34 19.93 -9.10
CA ILE A 15 25.00 18.66 -9.77
C ILE A 15 25.60 17.46 -9.01
N ALA A 16 26.80 17.59 -8.43
CA ALA A 16 27.40 16.55 -7.59
C ALA A 16 26.62 16.33 -6.26
N MET A 17 26.02 17.38 -5.70
CA MET A 17 25.18 17.26 -4.49
C MET A 17 23.80 16.64 -4.78
N VAL A 18 23.23 16.88 -5.98
CA VAL A 18 21.95 16.27 -6.39
C VAL A 18 22.08 14.76 -6.65
N VAL A 19 23.24 14.28 -7.11
CA VAL A 19 23.48 12.83 -7.32
C VAL A 19 23.70 12.08 -6.00
N THR A 20 24.23 12.74 -4.96
CA THR A 20 24.48 12.10 -3.66
C THR A 20 23.19 11.95 -2.82
N ALA A 21 22.14 12.70 -3.12
CA ALA A 21 20.88 12.67 -2.38
C ALA A 21 19.92 11.53 -2.80
N CYS A 22 20.19 10.83 -3.92
CA CYS A 22 19.38 9.68 -4.36
C CYS A 22 19.86 8.33 -3.78
N ASN A 23 20.87 8.31 -2.91
CA ASN A 23 21.49 7.07 -2.43
C ASN A 23 21.35 6.81 -0.92
N THR A 24 20.28 7.30 -0.28
CA THR A 24 19.96 6.94 1.11
C THR A 24 19.22 5.61 1.28
N GLY A 25 19.02 4.86 0.20
CA GLY A 25 18.79 3.42 0.29
C GLY A 25 20.12 2.72 0.08
N SER A 26 20.57 1.93 1.07
CA SER A 26 21.62 0.93 0.82
C SER A 26 21.22 0.15 -0.42
N ALA A 27 21.91 0.37 -1.54
CA ALA A 27 21.74 -0.46 -2.73
C ALA A 27 21.99 -1.90 -2.28
N ALA A 28 20.97 -2.75 -2.39
CA ALA A 28 21.11 -4.16 -2.12
C ALA A 28 22.18 -4.70 -3.08
N THR A 29 23.39 -4.94 -2.58
CA THR A 29 24.44 -5.60 -3.32
C THR A 29 24.13 -7.10 -3.31
N GLY A 30 23.28 -7.53 -4.24
CA GLY A 30 22.83 -8.92 -4.36
C GLY A 30 21.65 -9.05 -5.33
N ASP A 31 21.31 -10.28 -5.70
CA ASP A 31 20.14 -10.57 -6.52
C ASP A 31 18.87 -10.12 -5.78
N VAL A 32 18.10 -9.24 -6.42
CA VAL A 32 16.80 -8.78 -5.94
C VAL A 32 15.73 -9.53 -6.70
N LYS A 33 14.78 -10.12 -5.98
CA LYS A 33 13.59 -10.75 -6.56
C LYS A 33 12.37 -9.89 -6.34
N LEU A 34 11.52 -9.80 -7.36
CA LEU A 34 10.28 -9.03 -7.30
C LEU A 34 9.09 -9.97 -7.36
N GLY A 35 8.10 -9.72 -6.52
CA GLY A 35 6.88 -10.51 -6.49
C GLY A 35 5.64 -9.65 -6.35
N LEU A 36 4.54 -10.12 -6.95
CA LEU A 36 3.21 -9.54 -6.83
C LEU A 36 2.27 -10.53 -6.16
N GLY A 37 1.45 -10.03 -5.25
CA GLY A 37 0.44 -10.80 -4.54
C GLY A 37 -0.89 -10.07 -4.50
N THR A 38 -1.97 -10.82 -4.68
CA THR A 38 -3.32 -10.28 -4.68
C THR A 38 -4.27 -11.06 -3.78
N VAL A 39 -5.18 -10.35 -3.13
CA VAL A 39 -6.27 -10.91 -2.34
C VAL A 39 -7.56 -10.22 -2.74
N ASN A 40 -8.56 -11.01 -3.15
CA ASN A 40 -9.86 -10.50 -3.56
C ASN A 40 -10.94 -10.97 -2.59
N ARG A 41 -11.87 -10.08 -2.23
CA ARG A 41 -13.00 -10.36 -1.34
C ARG A 41 -14.28 -9.73 -1.90
N ILE A 42 -15.40 -10.43 -1.70
CA ILE A 42 -16.74 -9.92 -2.03
C ILE A 42 -17.66 -9.85 -0.81
N ASN A 43 -17.13 -10.13 0.38
CA ASN A 43 -17.86 -10.26 1.64
C ASN A 43 -18.46 -8.96 2.19
N LYS A 44 -18.25 -7.83 1.50
CA LYS A 44 -18.90 -6.54 1.78
C LYS A 44 -20.05 -6.21 0.84
N SER A 45 -20.38 -7.12 -0.08
CA SER A 45 -21.60 -7.03 -0.87
C SER A 45 -22.84 -7.11 0.03
N LYS A 46 -23.91 -6.45 -0.40
CA LYS A 46 -25.21 -6.44 0.26
C LYS A 46 -26.27 -6.71 -0.79
N ASP A 47 -27.09 -7.72 -0.55
CA ASP A 47 -28.26 -7.99 -1.38
C ASP A 47 -29.26 -6.84 -1.27
N ALA A 48 -30.02 -6.61 -2.33
CA ALA A 48 -31.16 -5.72 -2.25
C ALA A 48 -32.36 -6.44 -1.60
N GLY A 49 -33.19 -5.65 -0.92
CA GLY A 49 -34.44 -6.09 -0.31
C GLY A 49 -35.40 -4.91 -0.28
N ASP A 50 -35.82 -4.48 0.91
CA ASP A 50 -36.59 -3.25 1.06
C ASP A 50 -35.77 -1.99 0.73
N ALA A 51 -34.44 -2.11 0.78
CA ALA A 51 -33.47 -1.09 0.37
C ALA A 51 -32.64 -1.56 -0.83
N ASP A 52 -31.98 -0.61 -1.47
CA ASP A 52 -31.04 -0.85 -2.56
C ASP A 52 -29.85 -1.70 -2.11
N GLY A 53 -29.32 -2.48 -3.05
CA GLY A 53 -28.18 -3.36 -2.84
C GLY A 53 -26.85 -2.73 -3.28
N ASN A 54 -25.77 -3.43 -2.97
CA ASN A 54 -24.42 -3.03 -3.34
C ASN A 54 -23.56 -4.25 -3.64
N ALA A 55 -23.09 -4.36 -4.89
CA ALA A 55 -22.09 -5.34 -5.27
C ALA A 55 -20.71 -4.73 -5.01
N GLN A 56 -19.96 -5.31 -4.07
CA GLN A 56 -18.63 -4.82 -3.73
C GLN A 56 -17.58 -5.90 -3.94
N THR A 57 -16.51 -5.53 -4.64
CA THR A 57 -15.28 -6.31 -4.72
C THR A 57 -14.13 -5.47 -4.16
N ASP A 58 -13.48 -6.02 -3.15
CA ASP A 58 -12.24 -5.48 -2.62
C ASP A 58 -11.08 -6.27 -3.24
N ALA A 59 -10.15 -5.55 -3.86
CA ALA A 59 -8.89 -6.09 -4.36
C ALA A 59 -7.76 -5.46 -3.55
N VAL A 60 -6.94 -6.28 -2.91
CA VAL A 60 -5.71 -5.89 -2.24
C VAL A 60 -4.54 -6.37 -3.08
N ILE A 61 -3.58 -5.49 -3.34
CA ILE A 61 -2.39 -5.76 -4.14
C ILE A 61 -1.17 -5.41 -3.29
N ALA A 62 -0.18 -6.29 -3.27
CA ALA A 62 1.12 -6.04 -2.69
C ALA A 62 2.22 -6.33 -3.71
N ALA A 63 3.13 -5.37 -3.89
CA ALA A 63 4.39 -5.55 -4.59
C ALA A 63 5.50 -5.64 -3.56
N VAL A 64 6.34 -6.68 -3.65
CA VAL A 64 7.41 -6.93 -2.68
C VAL A 64 8.71 -7.20 -3.42
N ALA A 65 9.77 -6.52 -2.99
CA ALA A 65 11.14 -6.84 -3.37
C ALA A 65 11.82 -7.54 -2.19
N ILE A 66 12.49 -8.67 -2.46
CA ILE A 66 13.29 -9.39 -1.47
C ILE A 66 14.76 -9.47 -1.89
N ASP A 67 15.66 -9.45 -0.90
CA ASP A 67 17.07 -9.72 -1.11
C ASP A 67 17.36 -11.22 -1.24
N SER A 68 18.63 -11.57 -1.49
CA SER A 68 19.11 -12.95 -1.58
C SER A 68 18.91 -13.78 -0.30
N GLU A 69 18.67 -13.14 0.84
CA GLU A 69 18.36 -13.81 2.11
C GLU A 69 16.85 -13.96 2.36
N GLY A 70 16.01 -13.45 1.46
CA GLY A 70 14.56 -13.43 1.60
C GLY A 70 14.03 -12.37 2.56
N LYS A 71 14.81 -11.31 2.85
CA LYS A 71 14.31 -10.14 3.60
C LYS A 71 13.62 -9.19 2.64
N ILE A 72 12.50 -8.61 3.06
CA ILE A 72 11.84 -7.53 2.34
C ILE A 72 12.77 -6.31 2.32
N ILE A 73 13.11 -5.83 1.14
CA ILE A 73 13.87 -4.57 0.97
C ILE A 73 12.98 -3.42 0.49
N ALA A 74 11.84 -3.74 -0.15
CA ALA A 74 10.79 -2.79 -0.48
C ALA A 74 9.44 -3.50 -0.49
N VAL A 75 8.40 -2.78 -0.08
CA VAL A 75 7.02 -3.25 -0.14
C VAL A 75 6.11 -2.07 -0.41
N ASP A 76 5.16 -2.26 -1.33
CA ASP A 76 4.12 -1.30 -1.65
C ASP A 76 2.78 -2.04 -1.68
N ILE A 77 1.80 -1.54 -0.93
CA ILE A 77 0.50 -2.14 -0.74
C ILE A 77 -0.58 -1.13 -1.11
N ASP A 78 -1.50 -1.53 -1.97
CA ASP A 78 -2.67 -0.73 -2.30
C ASP A 78 -3.93 -1.58 -2.28
N SER A 79 -5.08 -0.93 -2.22
CA SER A 79 -6.36 -1.59 -2.29
C SER A 79 -7.35 -0.79 -3.12
N VAL A 80 -8.16 -1.50 -3.90
CA VAL A 80 -9.33 -0.99 -4.59
C VAL A 80 -10.57 -1.52 -3.88
N GLN A 81 -11.56 -0.65 -3.68
CA GLN A 81 -12.90 -1.05 -3.24
C GLN A 81 -13.92 -0.66 -4.30
N SER A 82 -14.15 -1.56 -5.25
CA SER A 82 -15.13 -1.35 -6.32
C SER A 82 -16.53 -1.55 -5.76
N LYS A 83 -17.38 -0.52 -5.80
CA LYS A 83 -18.76 -0.56 -5.30
C LYS A 83 -19.73 -0.20 -6.40
N ILE A 84 -20.60 -1.13 -6.74
CA ILE A 84 -21.66 -0.96 -7.73
C ILE A 84 -22.99 -1.04 -6.99
N ALA A 85 -23.62 0.12 -6.77
CA ALA A 85 -24.95 0.22 -6.21
C ALA A 85 -25.98 -0.25 -7.25
N PHE A 86 -27.00 -0.95 -6.80
CA PHE A 86 -28.13 -1.34 -7.64
C PHE A 86 -29.44 -1.20 -6.87
N THR A 87 -30.50 -0.82 -7.56
CA THR A 87 -31.81 -0.61 -6.96
C THR A 87 -32.42 -1.94 -6.50
N LYS A 88 -33.42 -1.88 -5.63
CA LYS A 88 -34.23 -3.06 -5.28
C LYS A 88 -34.86 -3.81 -6.46
N ASP A 89 -35.04 -3.14 -7.59
CA ASP A 89 -35.52 -3.75 -8.84
C ASP A 89 -34.38 -4.33 -9.71
N GLY A 90 -33.15 -4.36 -9.20
CA GLY A 90 -31.97 -4.89 -9.88
C GLY A 90 -31.36 -3.97 -10.94
N LYS A 91 -31.70 -2.68 -10.96
CA LYS A 91 -31.13 -1.72 -11.92
C LYS A 91 -29.84 -1.14 -11.39
N VAL A 92 -28.80 -1.05 -12.21
CA VAL A 92 -27.56 -0.38 -11.82
C VAL A 92 -27.85 1.09 -11.47
N ALA A 93 -27.44 1.51 -10.28
CA ALA A 93 -27.61 2.86 -9.74
C ALA A 93 -26.29 3.65 -9.71
N THR A 94 -25.14 2.98 -9.89
CA THR A 94 -23.85 3.63 -10.09
C THR A 94 -23.71 4.12 -11.54
N ASP A 95 -23.24 5.35 -11.73
CA ASP A 95 -22.91 5.88 -13.06
C ASP A 95 -21.77 5.05 -13.69
N PRO A 96 -21.94 4.48 -14.90
CA PRO A 96 -20.88 3.76 -15.61
C PRO A 96 -19.61 4.57 -15.86
N ALA A 97 -19.67 5.89 -15.86
CA ALA A 97 -18.51 6.78 -15.98
C ALA A 97 -17.72 6.94 -14.66
N THR A 98 -18.20 6.38 -13.54
CA THR A 98 -17.53 6.46 -12.24
C THR A 98 -16.18 5.75 -12.32
N LEU A 99 -15.10 6.50 -12.13
CA LEU A 99 -13.76 5.94 -12.06
C LEU A 99 -13.56 5.23 -10.73
N VAL A 100 -13.15 3.96 -10.81
CA VAL A 100 -12.70 3.19 -9.66
C VAL A 100 -11.23 3.49 -9.43
N LYS A 101 -10.94 4.22 -8.34
CA LYS A 101 -9.58 4.54 -7.91
C LYS A 101 -9.11 3.58 -6.82
N THR A 102 -7.80 3.42 -6.71
CA THR A 102 -7.19 2.81 -5.53
C THR A 102 -7.30 3.73 -4.31
N LYS A 103 -7.08 3.20 -3.12
CA LYS A 103 -7.09 3.99 -1.89
C LYS A 103 -5.93 4.98 -1.83
N LYS A 104 -4.76 4.65 -2.39
CA LYS A 104 -3.66 5.64 -2.51
C LYS A 104 -4.01 6.75 -3.50
N GLU A 105 -4.66 6.44 -4.61
CA GLU A 105 -5.13 7.44 -5.58
C GLU A 105 -6.23 8.35 -5.01
N PHE A 106 -7.06 7.85 -4.10
CA PHE A 106 -7.99 8.69 -3.35
C PHE A 106 -7.25 9.60 -2.34
N GLY A 107 -6.20 9.11 -1.68
CA GLY A 107 -5.47 9.90 -0.69
C GLY A 107 -6.41 10.40 0.42
N ASP A 108 -6.46 11.71 0.62
CA ASP A 108 -7.36 12.35 1.59
C ASP A 108 -8.85 12.22 1.21
N ASP A 109 -9.18 12.09 -0.09
CA ASP A 109 -10.57 11.94 -0.56
C ASP A 109 -11.19 10.60 -0.11
N TYR A 110 -10.38 9.65 0.35
CA TYR A 110 -10.88 8.41 0.94
C TYR A 110 -11.62 8.66 2.26
N GLY A 111 -11.26 9.72 2.99
CA GLY A 111 -12.01 10.25 4.13
C GLY A 111 -11.96 9.41 5.40
N MET A 112 -10.94 8.56 5.58
CA MET A 112 -10.83 7.70 6.76
C MET A 112 -10.37 8.46 8.01
N LYS A 113 -9.76 9.64 7.85
CA LYS A 113 -9.27 10.45 8.96
C LYS A 113 -10.33 10.75 10.00
N ALA A 114 -11.56 11.01 9.56
CA ALA A 114 -12.69 11.30 10.45
C ALA A 114 -13.19 10.09 11.26
N GLN A 115 -12.94 8.87 10.76
CA GLN A 115 -13.38 7.61 11.38
C GLN A 115 -12.24 6.88 12.10
N SER A 116 -10.99 7.29 11.84
CA SER A 116 -9.78 6.74 12.42
C SER A 116 -9.59 7.27 13.84
N SER A 117 -9.41 6.37 14.81
CA SER A 117 -9.07 6.75 16.18
C SER A 117 -7.70 7.42 16.30
N LEU A 118 -6.87 7.35 15.25
CA LEU A 118 -5.57 8.01 15.19
C LEU A 118 -5.61 9.36 14.46
N ALA A 119 -6.78 9.78 13.96
CA ALA A 119 -6.91 10.94 13.06
C ALA A 119 -5.94 10.86 11.87
N LYS A 120 -5.73 9.64 11.35
CA LYS A 120 -4.90 9.33 10.19
C LYS A 120 -5.73 8.76 9.06
N GLU A 121 -5.39 9.15 7.84
CA GLU A 121 -5.91 8.53 6.63
C GLU A 121 -5.43 7.09 6.43
N TRP A 122 -6.07 6.39 5.51
CA TRP A 122 -5.71 5.00 5.22
C TRP A 122 -4.29 4.87 4.67
N TYR A 123 -3.90 5.76 3.74
CA TYR A 123 -2.57 5.73 3.12
C TYR A 123 -1.45 6.00 4.13
N GLU A 124 -1.70 6.81 5.16
CA GLU A 124 -0.74 7.04 6.24
C GLU A 124 -0.54 5.77 7.06
N GLN A 125 -1.62 5.03 7.34
CA GLN A 125 -1.55 3.81 8.14
C GLN A 125 -0.93 2.64 7.37
N ILE A 126 -1.24 2.49 6.07
CA ILE A 126 -0.61 1.44 5.27
C ILE A 126 0.90 1.68 5.11
N ALA A 127 1.32 2.95 4.99
CA ALA A 127 2.73 3.31 4.92
C ALA A 127 3.49 2.93 6.20
N GLU A 128 2.86 3.01 7.37
CA GLU A 128 3.47 2.54 8.63
C GLU A 128 3.60 1.01 8.68
N LEU A 129 2.64 0.27 8.10
CA LEU A 129 2.75 -1.18 7.94
C LEU A 129 3.88 -1.54 6.96
N GLU A 130 3.95 -0.88 5.81
CA GLU A 130 5.01 -1.08 4.81
C GLU A 130 6.40 -0.86 5.42
N LYS A 131 6.59 0.26 6.14
CA LYS A 131 7.84 0.55 6.86
C LYS A 131 8.18 -0.55 7.87
N TYR A 132 7.20 -1.04 8.63
CA TYR A 132 7.40 -2.12 9.59
C TYR A 132 7.84 -3.44 8.93
N LEU A 133 7.36 -3.71 7.71
CA LEU A 133 7.66 -4.94 6.97
C LEU A 133 9.06 -4.96 6.35
N VAL A 134 9.67 -3.81 6.07
CA VAL A 134 11.05 -3.74 5.57
C VAL A 134 12.02 -4.37 6.57
N GLY A 135 12.91 -5.23 6.07
CA GLY A 135 13.88 -6.01 6.83
C GLY A 135 13.37 -7.35 7.38
N LYS A 136 12.04 -7.59 7.32
CA LYS A 136 11.42 -8.84 7.78
C LYS A 136 11.47 -9.94 6.74
N LYS A 137 11.49 -11.18 7.21
CA LYS A 137 11.31 -12.39 6.41
C LYS A 137 9.89 -12.91 6.55
N LEU A 138 9.51 -13.86 5.69
CA LEU A 138 8.20 -14.52 5.72
C LEU A 138 7.81 -15.03 7.12
N ALA A 139 8.74 -15.68 7.84
CA ALA A 139 8.50 -16.19 9.18
C ALA A 139 8.14 -15.10 10.20
N ASP A 140 8.72 -13.90 10.08
CA ASP A 140 8.39 -12.77 10.96
C ASP A 140 6.96 -12.27 10.71
N ILE A 141 6.50 -12.33 9.45
CA ILE A 141 5.15 -11.94 9.04
C ILE A 141 4.12 -12.97 9.52
N GLU A 142 4.47 -14.25 9.46
CA GLU A 142 3.64 -15.34 9.99
C GLU A 142 3.55 -15.32 11.51
N GLY A 143 4.61 -14.87 12.19
CA GLY A 143 4.67 -14.72 13.64
C GLY A 143 4.03 -13.43 14.19
N MET A 144 3.51 -12.53 13.33
CA MET A 144 2.89 -11.28 13.80
C MET A 144 1.68 -11.55 14.69
N LYS A 145 1.66 -10.90 15.87
CA LYS A 145 0.53 -10.97 16.80
C LYS A 145 -0.59 -10.05 16.33
N LEU A 146 -1.77 -10.63 16.14
CA LEU A 146 -2.96 -9.92 15.71
C LEU A 146 -4.10 -10.09 16.72
N THR A 147 -4.76 -8.99 17.07
CA THR A 147 -6.04 -9.00 17.81
C THR A 147 -7.11 -8.39 16.91
N ASP A 148 -8.20 -9.11 16.65
CA ASP A 148 -9.26 -8.70 15.70
C ASP A 148 -8.72 -8.30 14.31
N GLY A 149 -7.65 -8.98 13.88
CA GLY A 149 -6.96 -8.72 12.63
C GLY A 149 -6.14 -7.43 12.60
N LYS A 150 -5.98 -6.71 13.73
CA LYS A 150 -5.11 -5.55 13.87
C LYS A 150 -3.75 -5.95 14.45
N ALA A 151 -2.66 -5.37 13.94
CA ALA A 151 -1.31 -5.67 14.40
C ALA A 151 -1.05 -5.08 15.79
N ASP A 152 -0.75 -5.94 16.77
CA ASP A 152 -0.58 -5.53 18.17
C ASP A 152 0.57 -4.54 18.36
N ASP A 153 1.70 -4.80 17.72
CA ASP A 153 2.91 -3.96 17.79
C ASP A 153 2.74 -2.60 17.11
N LEU A 154 1.69 -2.43 16.28
CA LEU A 154 1.45 -1.23 15.50
C LEU A 154 0.19 -0.48 15.92
N LYS A 155 -0.47 -0.83 17.03
CA LYS A 155 -1.76 -0.23 17.45
C LYS A 155 -1.74 1.30 17.56
N THR A 156 -0.58 1.91 17.80
CA THR A 156 -0.40 3.37 17.91
C THR A 156 -0.21 4.06 16.56
N SER A 157 0.07 3.33 15.49
CA SER A 157 0.34 3.85 14.15
C SER A 157 -0.62 3.31 13.08
N VAL A 158 -1.17 2.11 13.29
CA VAL A 158 -2.03 1.34 12.39
C VAL A 158 -3.21 0.75 13.18
N THR A 159 -4.42 1.19 12.85
CA THR A 159 -5.67 0.72 13.48
C THR A 159 -6.60 -0.01 12.53
N ILE A 160 -6.25 -0.05 11.24
CA ILE A 160 -6.93 -0.87 10.23
C ILE A 160 -6.64 -2.36 10.44
N THR A 161 -7.56 -3.22 10.01
CA THR A 161 -7.31 -4.66 9.90
C THR A 161 -6.25 -4.91 8.84
N VAL A 162 -5.23 -5.70 9.15
CA VAL A 162 -4.05 -5.94 8.29
C VAL A 162 -4.01 -7.32 7.65
N THR A 163 -4.92 -8.22 8.02
CA THR A 163 -4.89 -9.65 7.62
C THR A 163 -4.76 -9.84 6.10
N ASP A 164 -5.62 -9.18 5.29
CA ASP A 164 -5.58 -9.33 3.83
C ASP A 164 -4.32 -8.69 3.22
N TYR A 165 -3.79 -7.60 3.81
CA TYR A 165 -2.51 -7.00 3.37
C TYR A 165 -1.34 -7.95 3.64
N LEU A 166 -1.29 -8.57 4.82
CA LEU A 166 -0.26 -9.56 5.15
C LEU A 166 -0.39 -10.80 4.26
N GLU A 167 -1.60 -11.26 3.94
CA GLU A 167 -1.81 -12.36 2.99
C GLU A 167 -1.30 -12.00 1.59
N ALA A 168 -1.59 -10.78 1.10
CA ALA A 168 -1.08 -10.31 -0.19
C ALA A 168 0.46 -10.26 -0.21
N VAL A 169 1.08 -9.74 0.85
CA VAL A 169 2.55 -9.73 0.99
C VAL A 169 3.13 -11.14 1.00
N LYS A 170 2.51 -12.10 1.71
CA LYS A 170 2.96 -13.51 1.70
C LYS A 170 2.89 -14.12 0.30
N LYS A 171 1.81 -13.86 -0.46
CA LYS A 171 1.70 -14.29 -1.86
C LYS A 171 2.75 -13.64 -2.75
N ALA A 172 3.02 -12.35 -2.55
CA ALA A 172 4.06 -11.64 -3.28
C ALA A 172 5.44 -12.27 -3.04
N ILE A 173 5.80 -12.56 -1.79
CA ILE A 173 7.06 -13.25 -1.46
C ILE A 173 7.13 -14.63 -2.13
N ALA A 174 6.04 -15.41 -2.10
CA ALA A 174 6.00 -16.73 -2.72
C ALA A 174 6.15 -16.69 -4.25
N ASN A 175 5.68 -15.61 -4.88
CA ASN A 175 5.75 -15.39 -6.32
C ASN A 175 7.04 -14.66 -6.76
N ALA A 176 7.93 -14.31 -5.84
CA ALA A 176 9.11 -13.51 -6.15
C ALA A 176 10.11 -14.29 -7.01
N ASN A 177 10.47 -13.75 -8.17
CA ASN A 177 11.38 -14.36 -9.14
C ASN A 177 12.62 -13.52 -9.44
#